data_AF-A0A6B0UV89-F1
#
_entry.id   AF-A0A6B0UV89-F1
#
_cell.length_a   1.000
_cell.length_b   1.000
_cell.length_c   1.000
_cell.angle_alpha   90.00
_cell.angle_beta   90.00
_cell.angle_gamma   90.00
#
_symmetry.space_group_name_H-M   'P 1'
#
loop_
_entity.id
_entity.type
_entity.pdbx_description
1 polymer ?
#
loop_
_entity_poly.entity_id
_entity_poly.type
_entity_poly.pdbx_seq_one_letter_code
_entity_poly.pdbx_strand_id
1 'polypeptide(L)'
;MLSVLVLALCLLISGGISEDNVEETSTTDGELEETTLTTLLSGPVFNYSETNPELQNYQDAWKFVTSNESFLMTYRNFNTNPTGENTTMCVRATMIEMNETTHYVLHNITYLNTTSNKTMGFKKTYYVISSDGYTTKNVLNGTAAFTNESE
;
A
#
# COMPACT_ATOMS: atom_id res chain seq x y z
N MET A 1 -20.66 -3.37 -47.72
CA MET A 1 -21.63 -3.67 -46.65
C MET A 1 -20.93 -3.30 -45.34
N LEU A 2 -21.05 -2.04 -44.92
CA LEU A 2 -21.82 -1.57 -43.74
C LEU A 2 -21.39 -2.29 -42.44
N SER A 3 -20.88 -1.63 -41.40
CA SER A 3 -21.46 -0.42 -40.80
C SER A 3 -20.40 0.44 -40.07
N VAL A 4 -20.41 1.73 -40.43
CA VAL A 4 -19.96 2.89 -39.63
C VAL A 4 -21.23 3.52 -39.09
N LEU A 5 -21.40 3.61 -37.77
CA LEU A 5 -22.24 4.55 -37.00
C LEU A 5 -22.19 4.03 -35.54
N VAL A 6 -21.78 4.78 -34.52
CA VAL A 6 -22.44 6.00 -34.02
C VAL A 6 -21.43 6.83 -33.21
N LEU A 7 -21.21 8.06 -33.69
CA LEU A 7 -21.01 9.36 -32.99
C LEU A 7 -19.95 9.43 -31.87
N ALA A 8 -18.88 10.25 -31.90
CA ALA A 8 -18.63 11.53 -32.57
C ALA A 8 -19.74 12.59 -32.37
N LEU A 9 -19.80 13.14 -31.16
CA LEU A 9 -20.40 14.42 -30.78
C LEU A 9 -19.54 14.89 -29.57
N CYS A 10 -18.78 15.99 -29.56
CA CYS A 10 -19.05 17.31 -30.10
C CYS A 10 -17.76 17.95 -30.64
N LEU A 11 -17.85 18.47 -31.87
CA LEU A 11 -16.92 19.45 -32.43
C LEU A 11 -17.15 20.83 -31.78
N LEU A 12 -16.05 21.41 -31.30
CA LEU A 12 -15.57 22.77 -31.59
C LEU A 12 -16.58 23.83 -32.09
N ILE A 13 -16.79 24.89 -31.31
CA ILE A 13 -16.90 26.29 -31.76
C ILE A 13 -16.48 27.16 -30.54
N SER A 14 -15.27 27.76 -30.50
CA SER A 14 -14.73 28.93 -31.21
C SER A 14 -15.15 30.29 -30.60
N GLY A 15 -14.16 31.16 -30.39
CA GLY A 15 -14.28 32.60 -30.06
C GLY A 15 -14.03 32.89 -28.57
N GLY A 16 -13.06 33.70 -28.13
CA GLY A 16 -12.36 34.81 -28.76
C GLY A 16 -12.65 36.10 -27.95
N ILE A 17 -11.62 36.60 -27.26
CA ILE A 17 -11.33 38.01 -26.85
C ILE A 17 -12.48 39.04 -26.71
N SER A 18 -12.55 39.74 -25.57
CA SER A 18 -12.31 41.21 -25.42
C SER A 18 -13.12 41.88 -24.29
N GLU A 19 -12.41 42.75 -23.57
CA GLU A 19 -12.77 44.04 -22.92
C GLU A 19 -13.78 44.14 -21.76
N ASP A 20 -13.22 44.61 -20.64
CA ASP A 20 -13.70 45.62 -19.67
C ASP A 20 -15.17 46.08 -19.74
N ASN A 21 -15.82 46.05 -18.57
CA ASN A 21 -16.55 47.24 -18.14
C ASN A 21 -16.60 47.39 -16.60
N VAL A 22 -16.46 48.66 -16.21
CA VAL A 22 -16.23 49.28 -14.90
C VAL A 22 -17.55 49.42 -14.10
N GLU A 23 -17.45 49.35 -12.75
CA GLU A 23 -18.17 50.11 -11.66
C GLU A 23 -19.63 50.55 -11.90
N GLU A 24 -20.63 50.53 -11.01
CA GLU A 24 -20.85 50.66 -9.55
C GLU A 24 -22.15 49.87 -9.24
N THR A 25 -22.56 49.42 -8.04
CA THR A 25 -22.99 50.23 -6.89
C THR A 25 -23.46 49.29 -5.76
N SER A 26 -22.94 49.51 -4.56
CA SER A 26 -23.53 49.39 -3.20
C SER A 26 -24.84 48.59 -2.96
N THR A 27 -24.83 47.64 -2.00
CA THR A 27 -25.35 47.84 -0.62
C THR A 27 -25.52 46.53 0.18
N THR A 28 -25.17 46.65 1.47
CA THR A 28 -25.67 45.91 2.65
C THR A 28 -24.92 44.66 3.09
N ASP A 29 -24.10 44.86 4.12
CA ASP A 29 -23.57 43.84 5.02
C ASP A 29 -24.70 43.05 5.68
N GLY A 30 -24.92 41.83 5.19
CA GLY A 30 -25.68 40.80 5.88
C GLY A 30 -24.70 39.84 6.54
N GLU A 31 -24.65 39.86 7.87
CA GLU A 31 -23.95 38.90 8.71
C GLU A 31 -24.43 37.48 8.36
N LEU A 32 -23.66 36.79 7.51
CA LEU A 32 -23.82 35.36 7.29
C LEU A 32 -23.12 34.67 8.44
N GLU A 33 -23.91 34.18 9.41
CA GLU A 33 -23.40 33.22 10.38
C GLU A 33 -22.81 32.03 9.64
N GLU A 34 -21.48 31.98 9.62
CA GLU A 34 -20.69 30.87 9.12
C GLU A 34 -20.90 29.69 10.08
N THR A 35 -22.00 28.97 9.91
CA THR A 35 -22.15 27.63 10.45
C THR A 35 -21.09 26.79 9.75
N THR A 36 -19.93 26.66 10.38
CA THR A 36 -18.82 25.82 9.96
C THR A 36 -19.30 24.38 10.04
N LEU A 37 -20.00 23.92 9.00
CA LEU A 37 -20.25 22.51 8.74
C LEU A 37 -18.88 21.90 8.41
N THR A 38 -18.13 21.55 9.45
CA THR A 38 -16.99 20.64 9.35
C THR A 38 -17.56 19.28 9.01
N THR A 39 -17.94 19.11 7.74
CA THR A 39 -18.21 17.79 7.18
C THR A 39 -16.84 17.13 7.18
N LEU A 40 -16.55 16.38 8.25
CA LEU A 40 -15.41 15.48 8.29
C LEU A 40 -15.55 14.61 7.03
N LEU A 41 -14.68 14.87 6.05
CA LEU A 41 -14.50 14.04 4.88
C LEU A 41 -13.96 12.70 5.40
N SER A 42 -14.85 11.87 5.92
CA SER A 42 -14.55 10.48 6.20
C SER A 42 -14.37 9.84 4.85
N GLY A 43 -13.11 9.58 4.48
CA GLY A 43 -12.80 8.69 3.38
C GLY A 43 -13.49 7.33 3.58
N PRO A 44 -13.51 6.49 2.53
CA PRO A 44 -14.06 5.15 2.65
C PRO A 44 -13.37 4.40 3.80
N VAL A 45 -14.18 3.82 4.69
CA VAL A 45 -13.69 2.91 5.72
C VAL A 45 -13.36 1.59 5.03
N PHE A 46 -12.08 1.30 4.88
CA PHE A 46 -11.63 0.02 4.37
C PHE A 46 -11.65 -1.02 5.49
N ASN A 47 -12.42 -2.09 5.30
CA ASN A 47 -12.42 -3.23 6.21
C ASN A 47 -11.41 -4.27 5.68
N TYR A 48 -10.19 -4.22 6.21
CA TYR A 48 -9.13 -5.15 5.86
C TYR A 48 -9.38 -6.50 6.53
N SER A 49 -9.21 -7.59 5.79
CA SER A 49 -9.39 -8.94 6.37
C SER A 49 -8.36 -9.21 7.47
N GLU A 50 -7.20 -8.54 7.38
CA GLU A 50 -6.10 -8.52 8.31
C GLU A 50 -6.46 -7.90 9.68
N THR A 51 -7.55 -7.13 9.74
CA THR A 51 -8.06 -6.48 10.95
C THR A 51 -9.38 -7.09 11.45
N ASN A 52 -9.81 -8.24 10.91
CA ASN A 52 -11.03 -8.92 11.32
C ASN A 52 -10.77 -10.01 12.38
N PRO A 53 -11.09 -9.79 13.67
CA PRO A 53 -10.83 -10.73 14.76
C PRO A 53 -11.38 -12.14 14.54
N GLU A 54 -12.49 -12.28 13.81
CA GLU A 54 -13.10 -13.58 13.49
C GLU A 54 -12.18 -14.49 12.66
N LEU A 55 -11.16 -13.90 12.00
CA LEU A 55 -10.18 -14.61 11.18
C LEU A 55 -8.88 -14.93 11.92
N GLN A 56 -8.78 -14.62 13.22
CA GLN A 56 -7.56 -14.81 14.04
C GLN A 56 -6.97 -16.22 13.95
N ASN A 57 -7.82 -17.25 13.86
CA ASN A 57 -7.38 -18.65 13.75
C ASN A 57 -6.60 -18.97 12.47
N TYR A 58 -6.66 -18.09 11.46
CA TYR A 58 -5.97 -18.25 10.17
C TYR A 58 -4.81 -17.26 9.99
N GLN A 59 -4.56 -16.40 10.98
CA GLN A 59 -3.64 -15.27 10.88
C GLN A 59 -2.50 -15.37 11.91
N ASP A 60 -2.12 -16.59 12.28
CA ASP A 60 -0.96 -16.82 13.15
C ASP A 60 0.34 -16.61 12.36
N ALA A 61 0.81 -15.36 12.40
CA ALA A 61 2.03 -14.95 11.73
C ALA A 61 3.27 -15.56 12.39
N TRP A 62 3.24 -15.84 13.71
CA TRP A 62 4.37 -16.49 14.40
C TRP A 62 4.57 -17.90 13.86
N LYS A 63 3.51 -18.71 13.85
CA LYS A 63 3.54 -20.07 13.29
C LYS A 63 3.95 -20.08 11.81
N PHE A 64 3.53 -19.08 11.05
CA PHE A 64 3.94 -18.93 9.65
C PHE A 64 5.44 -18.70 9.51
N VAL A 65 6.02 -17.70 10.19
CA VAL A 65 7.42 -17.30 9.98
C VAL A 65 8.44 -18.21 10.66
N THR A 66 8.02 -19.05 11.62
CA THR A 66 8.89 -20.02 12.32
C THR A 66 8.83 -21.43 11.74
N SER A 67 8.15 -21.62 10.61
CA SER A 67 8.22 -22.89 9.87
C SER A 67 9.67 -23.24 9.55
N ASN A 68 9.99 -24.53 9.63
CA ASN A 68 11.28 -25.08 9.24
C ASN A 68 11.45 -25.21 7.70
N GLU A 69 10.42 -24.82 6.94
CA GLU A 69 10.43 -24.82 5.49
C GLU A 69 10.91 -23.49 4.90
N SER A 70 11.32 -23.50 3.63
CA SER A 70 11.53 -22.28 2.86
C SER A 70 10.23 -21.83 2.19
N PHE A 71 9.95 -20.52 2.23
CA PHE A 71 8.83 -19.94 1.51
C PHE A 71 9.29 -19.42 0.14
N LEU A 72 8.53 -19.73 -0.91
CA LEU A 72 8.73 -19.19 -2.25
C LEU A 72 7.59 -18.22 -2.57
N MET A 73 7.92 -17.01 -2.99
CA MET A 73 6.93 -16.06 -3.48
C MET A 73 6.57 -16.40 -4.93
N THR A 74 5.36 -16.91 -5.13
CA THR A 74 4.84 -17.28 -6.45
C THR A 74 4.04 -16.17 -7.11
N TYR A 75 3.31 -15.39 -6.30
CA TYR A 75 2.46 -14.29 -6.75
C TYR A 75 2.66 -13.06 -5.87
N ARG A 76 2.55 -11.88 -6.48
CA ARG A 76 2.50 -10.57 -5.84
C ARG A 76 1.75 -9.59 -6.75
N ASN A 77 1.16 -8.55 -6.18
CA ASN A 77 0.39 -7.53 -6.90
C ASN A 77 1.21 -6.25 -7.18
N PHE A 78 2.51 -6.25 -6.88
CA PHE A 78 3.45 -5.19 -7.22
C PHE A 78 4.70 -5.80 -7.87
N ASN A 79 5.34 -5.06 -8.77
CA ASN A 79 6.49 -5.56 -9.52
C ASN A 79 7.82 -4.96 -9.03
N THR A 80 7.78 -3.87 -8.28
CA THR A 80 8.96 -3.08 -7.94
C THR A 80 9.52 -3.45 -6.57
N ASN A 81 10.84 -3.38 -6.43
CA ASN A 81 11.50 -3.32 -5.13
C ASN A 81 11.32 -1.91 -4.49
N PRO A 82 11.80 -1.67 -3.27
CA PRO A 82 11.70 -0.34 -2.63
C PRO A 82 12.35 0.81 -3.42
N THR A 83 13.28 0.53 -4.35
CA THR A 83 13.90 1.55 -5.23
C THR A 83 13.11 1.79 -6.52
N GLY A 84 11.94 1.16 -6.69
CA GLY A 84 11.09 1.31 -7.88
C GLY A 84 11.48 0.43 -9.06
N GLU A 85 12.47 -0.46 -8.92
CA GLU A 85 12.95 -1.31 -10.02
C GLU A 85 12.27 -2.68 -10.05
N ASN A 86 11.91 -3.16 -11.23
CA ASN A 86 11.34 -4.50 -11.44
C ASN A 86 12.42 -5.54 -11.77
N THR A 87 13.37 -5.72 -10.85
CA THR A 87 14.57 -6.55 -11.07
C THR A 87 14.59 -7.83 -10.22
N THR A 88 13.51 -8.13 -9.50
CA THR A 88 13.46 -9.21 -8.50
C THR A 88 12.61 -10.39 -8.98
N MET A 89 13.18 -11.58 -9.03
CA MET A 89 12.49 -12.85 -9.34
C MET A 89 12.89 -13.95 -8.34
N CYS A 90 12.14 -15.06 -8.32
CA CYS A 90 12.48 -16.26 -7.53
C CYS A 90 12.75 -15.96 -6.05
N VAL A 91 11.91 -15.10 -5.44
CA VAL A 91 12.12 -14.66 -4.05
C VAL A 91 11.87 -15.84 -3.12
N ARG A 92 12.86 -16.14 -2.28
CA ARG A 92 12.81 -17.20 -1.28
C ARG A 92 13.16 -16.63 0.10
N ALA A 93 12.35 -16.95 1.10
CA ALA A 93 12.64 -16.69 2.50
C ALA A 93 13.01 -18.01 3.20
N THR A 94 14.00 -17.96 4.09
CA THR A 94 14.40 -19.11 4.92
C THR A 94 14.75 -18.61 6.31
N MET A 95 14.15 -19.22 7.34
CA MET A 95 14.46 -18.88 8.71
C MET A 95 15.90 -19.26 9.06
N ILE A 96 16.61 -18.34 9.71
CA ILE A 96 17.97 -18.55 10.23
C ILE A 96 17.93 -18.71 11.75
N GLU A 97 17.20 -17.84 12.42
CA GLU A 97 17.18 -17.72 13.88
C GLU A 97 15.82 -17.22 14.33
N MET A 98 15.39 -17.67 15.51
CA MET A 98 14.19 -17.19 16.18
C MET A 98 14.41 -17.09 17.69
N ASN A 99 13.64 -16.22 18.32
CA ASN A 99 13.52 -16.12 19.77
C ASN A 99 12.04 -16.15 20.16
N GLU A 100 11.63 -17.26 20.77
CA GLU A 100 10.25 -17.51 21.23
C GLU A 100 9.78 -16.49 22.27
N THR A 101 10.66 -16.02 23.15
CA THR A 101 10.27 -15.09 24.22
C THR A 101 9.92 -13.73 23.65
N THR A 102 10.76 -13.20 22.77
CA THR A 102 10.56 -11.86 22.19
C THR A 102 9.74 -11.88 20.90
N HIS A 103 9.41 -13.08 20.38
CA HIS A 103 8.80 -13.29 19.07
C HIS A 103 9.60 -12.60 17.95
N TYR A 104 10.92 -12.67 18.09
CA TYR A 104 11.86 -12.18 17.09
C TYR A 104 12.21 -13.29 16.11
N VAL A 105 12.33 -12.96 14.83
CA VAL A 105 12.76 -13.89 13.80
C VAL A 105 13.69 -13.18 12.80
N LEU A 106 14.74 -13.89 12.40
CA LEU A 106 15.66 -13.48 11.36
C LEU A 106 15.55 -14.44 10.17
N HIS A 107 15.23 -13.89 9.00
CA HIS A 107 15.18 -14.63 7.75
C HIS A 107 16.34 -14.22 6.83
N ASN A 108 16.83 -15.19 6.06
CA ASN A 108 17.60 -14.95 4.85
C ASN A 108 16.63 -14.83 3.68
N ILE A 109 16.60 -13.67 3.04
CA ILE A 109 15.82 -13.44 1.83
C ILE A 109 16.76 -13.49 0.64
N THR A 110 16.47 -14.35 -0.32
CA THR A 110 17.22 -14.46 -1.57
C THR A 110 16.32 -14.18 -2.75
N TYR A 111 16.89 -13.65 -3.83
CA TYR A 111 16.17 -13.41 -5.08
C TYR A 111 17.15 -13.47 -6.25
N LEU A 112 16.65 -13.82 -7.43
CA LEU A 112 17.37 -13.64 -8.68
C LEU A 112 17.25 -12.19 -9.13
N ASN A 113 18.38 -11.49 -9.22
CA ASN A 113 18.46 -10.18 -9.86
C ASN A 113 18.52 -10.38 -11.38
N THR A 114 17.48 -9.95 -12.09
CA THR A 114 17.34 -10.21 -13.54
C THR A 114 18.29 -9.39 -14.39
N THR A 115 18.77 -8.24 -13.91
CA THR A 115 19.75 -7.39 -14.61
C THR A 115 21.13 -8.03 -14.64
N SER A 116 21.61 -8.53 -13.50
CA SER A 116 22.94 -9.13 -13.35
C SER A 116 22.95 -10.65 -13.54
N ASN A 117 21.76 -11.27 -13.62
CA ASN A 117 21.56 -12.72 -13.66
C ASN A 117 22.28 -13.45 -12.51
N LYS A 118 22.23 -12.87 -11.31
CA LYS A 118 22.85 -13.41 -10.10
C LYS A 118 21.84 -13.52 -8.97
N THR A 119 21.98 -14.56 -8.17
CA THR A 119 21.25 -14.66 -6.90
C THR A 119 21.88 -13.70 -5.90
N MET A 120 21.05 -12.78 -5.41
CA MET A 120 21.37 -11.82 -4.37
C MET A 120 20.70 -12.28 -3.08
N GLY A 121 21.24 -11.86 -1.93
CA GLY A 121 20.68 -12.21 -0.63
C GLY A 121 20.87 -11.10 0.39
N PHE A 122 19.92 -10.98 1.30
CA PHE A 122 19.98 -10.06 2.44
C PHE A 122 19.27 -10.67 3.65
N LYS A 123 19.63 -10.14 4.82
CA LYS A 123 19.01 -10.50 6.09
C LYS A 123 17.84 -9.57 6.38
N LYS A 124 16.73 -10.12 6.84
CA LYS A 124 15.54 -9.35 7.25
C LYS A 124 15.07 -9.84 8.61
N THR A 125 14.86 -8.91 9.51
CA THR A 125 14.43 -9.17 10.88
C THR A 125 13.00 -8.71 11.09
N TYR A 126 12.26 -9.46 11.90
CA TYR A 126 10.89 -9.14 12.27
C TYR A 126 10.67 -9.39 13.77
N TYR A 127 9.85 -8.56 14.39
CA TYR A 127 9.13 -8.85 15.61
C TYR A 127 7.68 -9.17 15.25
N VAL A 128 7.15 -10.27 15.75
CA VAL A 128 5.75 -10.64 15.51
C VAL A 128 4.88 -10.10 16.64
N ILE A 129 3.97 -9.20 16.29
CA ILE A 129 3.09 -8.49 17.22
C ILE A 129 1.63 -8.76 16.89
N SER A 130 0.74 -8.39 17.80
CA SER A 130 -0.71 -8.47 17.60
C SER A 130 -1.22 -7.09 17.21
N SER A 131 -2.14 -7.02 16.25
CA SER A 131 -2.94 -5.82 16.02
C SER A 131 -3.95 -5.61 17.14
N ASP A 132 -4.57 -4.43 17.19
CA ASP A 132 -5.61 -4.14 18.19
C ASP A 132 -6.78 -5.14 18.10
N GLY A 133 -7.24 -5.62 19.26
CA GLY A 133 -8.30 -6.63 19.35
C GLY A 133 -7.85 -8.06 19.04
N TYR A 134 -6.57 -8.29 18.75
CA TYR A 134 -6.02 -9.62 18.48
C TYR A 134 -5.34 -10.24 19.69
N THR A 135 -5.65 -11.52 19.94
CA THR A 135 -4.90 -12.35 20.89
C THR A 135 -3.75 -13.07 20.19
N THR A 136 -3.99 -13.54 18.96
CA THR A 136 -2.97 -14.14 18.07
C THR A 136 -2.06 -13.07 17.48
N LYS A 137 -0.76 -13.36 17.40
CA LYS A 137 0.23 -12.50 16.74
C LYS A 137 0.12 -12.63 15.23
N ASN A 138 -0.32 -11.55 14.58
CA ASN A 138 -0.71 -11.53 13.17
C ASN A 138 0.08 -10.53 12.30
N VAL A 139 0.91 -9.69 12.91
CA VAL A 139 1.65 -8.63 12.21
C VAL A 139 3.15 -8.88 12.28
N LEU A 140 3.81 -8.79 11.13
CA LEU A 140 5.27 -8.78 11.02
C LEU A 140 5.76 -7.34 11.06
N ASN A 141 6.30 -6.92 12.21
CA ASN A 141 6.91 -5.61 12.37
C ASN A 141 8.42 -5.71 12.14
N GLY A 142 8.91 -5.22 11.01
CA GLY A 142 10.29 -5.42 10.57
C GLY A 142 11.06 -4.13 10.30
N THR A 143 12.33 -4.29 9.94
CA THR A 143 13.17 -3.20 9.44
C THR A 143 13.05 -3.10 7.94
N ALA A 144 12.99 -1.90 7.36
CA ALA A 144 13.01 -1.64 5.92
C ALA A 144 13.98 -2.55 5.16
N ALA A 145 13.49 -3.15 4.07
CA ALA A 145 14.34 -4.01 3.25
C ALA A 145 15.58 -3.25 2.75
N PHE A 146 16.74 -3.91 2.78
CA PHE A 146 18.04 -3.35 2.39
C PHE A 146 18.60 -2.24 3.29
N THR A 147 17.92 -1.87 4.38
CA THR A 147 18.43 -0.93 5.38
C THR A 147 18.26 -1.51 6.80
N ASN A 148 18.87 -0.88 7.80
CA ASN A 148 18.66 -1.22 9.22
C ASN A 148 17.62 -0.30 9.88
N GLU A 149 16.79 0.38 9.08
CA GLU A 149 15.78 1.33 9.56
C GLU A 149 14.43 0.63 9.77
N SER A 150 13.53 1.14 10.61
CA SER A 150 12.19 0.54 10.79
C SER A 150 11.29 0.79 9.57
N GLU A 151 10.43 -0.18 9.25
CA GLU A 151 9.37 -0.05 8.22
C GLU A 151 8.09 0.58 8.79
#